data_AF-A0A7V4HWB9-F1
#
_entry.id   AF-A0A7V4HWB9-F1
#
_cell.length_a   1.000
_cell.length_b   1.000
_cell.length_c   1.000
_cell.angle_alpha   90.00
_cell.angle_beta   90.00
_cell.angle_gamma   90.00
#
_symmetry.space_group_name_H-M   'P 1'
#
loop_
_entity.id
_entity.type
_entity.pdbx_description
1 polymer ?
#
loop_
_entity_poly.entity_id
_entity_poly.type
_entity_poly.pdbx_seq_one_letter_code
_entity_poly.pdbx_strand_id
1 'polypeptide(L)'
;MRPYNDYPAVAMLVPAFRRRAVDALRDFLEPNGELLPLISSVGEYYAYNITTVADILDVERSEFVWTSNEPRVPITIQRYECFPEKMAGLSIFRITDKPSSAFVSQTFVDRVRLHRLQGFHFIKLWPLPPGVSSQEEDQKETEKNLLVETARGPLPVKGNTVVIRLETAKAKASRAEKQRLAKMMDELDSLLYDPRPDAPYFGSVEGDDRVDGELRIFLTCPDADALYEKLRPWLARLWWKGRAAIMKRYGEFTDPNCREESIDL
;
A
#
# COMPACT_ATOMS: atom_id res chain seq x y z
N MET A 1 -0.87 -2.18 9.80
CA MET A 1 0.18 -1.49 9.01
C MET A 1 1.11 -2.57 8.47
N ARG A 2 1.29 -2.66 7.14
CA ARG A 2 2.21 -3.63 6.55
C ARG A 2 3.60 -3.39 7.19
N PRO A 3 4.30 -4.41 7.72
CA PRO A 3 5.52 -4.20 8.51
C PRO A 3 6.69 -3.57 7.75
N TYR A 4 6.55 -3.39 6.44
CA TYR A 4 7.63 -3.04 5.51
C TYR A 4 7.24 -1.91 4.54
N ASN A 5 6.37 -1.01 5.00
CA ASN A 5 6.13 0.27 4.37
C ASN A 5 7.26 1.22 4.79
N ASP A 6 8.04 1.78 3.86
CA ASP A 6 9.08 2.76 4.20
C ASP A 6 8.55 4.18 4.34
N TYR A 7 7.35 4.42 3.82
CA TYR A 7 6.65 5.69 3.83
C TYR A 7 5.19 5.53 4.30
N PRO A 8 4.96 5.06 5.54
CA PRO A 8 3.62 5.09 6.12
C PRO A 8 3.15 6.51 6.41
N ALA A 9 1.84 6.66 6.61
CA ALA A 9 1.27 7.87 7.16
C ALA A 9 0.71 7.61 8.57
N VAL A 10 1.11 8.42 9.55
CA VAL A 10 0.48 8.43 10.88
C VAL A 10 -0.86 9.14 10.76
N ALA A 11 -1.92 8.47 11.21
CA ALA A 11 -3.30 8.95 11.11
C ALA A 11 -3.69 9.44 9.69
N MET A 12 -3.12 8.82 8.65
CA MET A 12 -3.32 9.17 7.23
C MET A 12 -2.86 10.58 6.83
N LEU A 13 -2.20 11.33 7.72
CA LEU A 13 -1.92 12.77 7.52
C LEU A 13 -0.45 13.13 7.66
N VAL A 14 0.26 12.53 8.61
CA VAL A 14 1.65 12.87 8.87
C VAL A 14 2.55 11.85 8.20
N PRO A 15 3.37 12.25 7.21
CA PRO A 15 4.37 11.38 6.62
C PRO A 15 5.24 10.77 7.70
N ALA A 16 5.53 9.48 7.60
CA ALA A 16 6.51 8.83 8.44
C ALA A 16 7.46 8.00 7.58
N PHE A 17 8.71 7.93 7.99
CA PHE A 17 9.77 7.22 7.29
C PHE A 17 10.33 6.13 8.18
N ARG A 18 10.52 4.94 7.61
CA ARG A 18 11.31 3.91 8.28
C ARG A 18 12.78 4.31 8.30
N ARG A 19 13.56 3.81 9.27
CA ARG A 19 15.02 3.99 9.36
C ARG A 19 15.73 3.94 8.00
N ARG A 20 15.52 2.88 7.20
CA ARG A 20 16.22 2.73 5.92
C ARG A 20 15.93 3.86 4.92
N ALA A 21 14.69 4.38 4.92
CA ALA A 21 14.33 5.49 4.05
C ALA A 21 14.90 6.80 4.57
N VAL A 22 14.93 6.98 5.89
CA VAL A 22 15.66 8.11 6.49
C VAL A 22 17.12 8.07 6.06
N ASP A 23 17.79 6.93 6.16
CA ASP A 23 19.22 6.83 5.82
C ASP A 23 19.48 7.06 4.33
N ALA A 24 18.56 6.66 3.45
CA ALA A 24 18.67 6.85 2.00
C ALA A 24 18.30 8.27 1.51
N LEU A 25 17.51 9.01 2.28
CA LEU A 25 16.95 10.31 1.90
C LEU A 25 17.37 11.44 2.85
N ARG A 26 18.29 11.17 3.77
CA ARG A 26 18.65 12.06 4.89
C ARG A 26 19.01 13.46 4.42
N ASP A 27 19.77 13.55 3.33
CA ASP A 27 20.21 14.79 2.69
C ASP A 27 19.05 15.61 2.10
N PHE A 28 17.91 15.00 1.80
CA PHE A 28 16.68 15.71 1.44
C PHE A 28 15.81 16.03 2.64
N LEU A 29 15.76 15.15 3.64
CA LEU A 29 14.86 15.26 4.79
C LEU A 29 15.35 16.29 5.81
N GLU A 30 16.61 16.21 6.25
CA GLU A 30 17.10 17.08 7.33
C GLU A 30 17.07 18.58 6.99
N PRO A 31 17.37 19.02 5.76
CA PRO A 31 17.29 20.44 5.43
C PRO A 31 15.85 20.97 5.27
N ASN A 32 14.86 20.09 5.14
CA ASN A 32 13.49 20.47 4.76
C ASN A 32 12.42 20.10 5.80
N GLY A 33 12.85 19.63 6.97
CA GLY A 33 11.94 19.19 7.99
C GLY A 33 12.60 18.59 9.21
N GLU A 34 11.78 18.00 10.08
CA GLU A 34 12.19 17.41 11.35
C GLU A 34 11.80 15.94 11.40
N LEU A 35 12.73 15.10 11.84
CA LEU A 35 12.51 13.66 12.04
C LEU A 35 12.23 13.37 13.52
N LEU A 36 10.99 13.03 13.83
CA LEU A 36 10.49 12.77 15.18
C LEU A 36 10.35 11.25 15.40
N PRO A 37 11.13 10.63 16.31
CA PRO A 37 11.10 9.19 16.52
C PRO A 37 9.72 8.72 17.01
N LEU A 38 9.23 7.63 16.43
CA LEU A 38 7.96 7.02 16.81
C LEU A 38 8.18 5.75 17.63
N ILE A 39 7.30 5.53 18.61
CA ILE A 39 7.21 4.26 19.33
C ILE A 39 6.39 3.29 18.48
N SER A 40 7.04 2.25 17.96
CA SER A 40 6.41 1.25 17.10
C SER A 40 6.93 -0.15 17.43
N SER A 41 6.02 -1.13 17.48
CA SER A 41 6.36 -2.54 17.71
C SER A 41 6.88 -3.25 16.45
N VAL A 42 6.76 -2.62 15.28
CA VAL A 42 7.09 -3.22 13.97
C VAL A 42 8.36 -2.63 13.32
N GLY A 43 9.08 -1.77 14.03
CA GLY A 43 10.39 -1.26 13.61
C GLY A 43 10.65 0.19 14.02
N GLU A 44 11.82 0.71 13.62
CA GLU A 44 12.19 2.11 13.82
C GLU A 44 11.58 2.99 12.74
N TYR A 45 10.72 3.92 13.18
CA TYR A 45 10.03 4.88 12.33
C TYR A 45 10.19 6.30 12.87
N TYR A 46 10.08 7.27 11.96
CA TYR A 46 10.20 8.68 12.22
C TYR A 46 9.02 9.40 11.59
N ALA A 47 8.17 10.06 12.37
CA ALA A 47 7.26 11.05 11.80
C ALA A 47 8.09 12.20 11.23
N TYR A 48 7.69 12.70 10.07
CA TYR A 48 8.41 13.75 9.38
C TYR A 48 7.53 15.00 9.25
N ASN A 49 7.99 16.05 9.90
CA ASN A 49 7.37 17.36 9.83
C ASN A 49 8.06 18.18 8.74
N ILE A 50 7.37 18.41 7.61
CA ILE A 50 7.90 19.23 6.52
C ILE A 50 7.83 20.70 6.94
N THR A 51 8.97 21.38 7.01
CA THR A 51 9.08 22.79 7.39
C THR A 51 9.31 23.71 6.20
N THR A 52 9.82 23.18 5.08
CA THR A 52 9.95 23.95 3.83
C THR A 52 8.57 24.20 3.23
N VAL A 53 8.20 25.47 3.11
CA VAL A 53 7.00 25.94 2.40
C VAL A 53 7.45 26.79 1.22
N ALA A 54 6.93 26.49 0.03
CA ALA A 54 7.28 27.21 -1.19
C ALA A 54 6.03 27.66 -1.95
N ASP A 55 6.02 28.93 -2.35
CA ASP A 55 4.99 29.54 -3.20
C ASP A 55 5.35 29.36 -4.68
N ILE A 56 5.23 28.14 -5.18
CA ILE A 56 5.68 27.78 -6.54
C ILE A 56 4.60 27.97 -7.61
N LEU A 57 3.35 28.22 -7.22
CA LEU A 57 2.20 28.10 -8.11
C LEU A 57 1.89 29.42 -8.80
N ASP A 58 1.73 29.38 -10.12
CA ASP A 58 1.12 30.45 -10.90
C ASP A 58 -0.40 30.30 -10.78
N VAL A 59 -0.99 31.01 -9.82
CA VAL A 59 -2.43 30.93 -9.52
C VAL A 59 -3.30 31.35 -10.71
N GLU A 60 -2.82 32.27 -11.55
CA GLU A 60 -3.56 32.76 -12.71
C GLU A 60 -3.61 31.72 -13.85
N ARG A 61 -2.52 30.95 -14.01
CA ARG A 61 -2.41 29.91 -15.05
C ARG A 61 -2.83 28.52 -14.58
N SER A 62 -2.93 28.30 -13.27
CA SER A 62 -3.36 27.03 -12.68
C SER A 62 -4.88 26.89 -12.71
N GLU A 63 -5.37 25.65 -12.76
CA GLU A 63 -6.81 25.37 -12.79
C GLU A 63 -7.28 24.88 -11.42
N PHE A 64 -8.17 25.65 -10.81
CA PHE A 64 -8.74 25.37 -9.50
C PHE A 64 -10.23 25.03 -9.60
N VAL A 65 -10.65 24.06 -8.79
CA VAL A 65 -12.06 23.85 -8.45
C VAL A 65 -12.34 24.63 -7.17
N TRP A 66 -13.35 25.50 -7.18
CA TRP A 66 -13.69 26.36 -6.06
C TRP A 66 -15.02 25.97 -5.43
N THR A 67 -15.21 26.35 -4.17
CA THR A 67 -16.53 26.32 -3.55
C THR A 67 -17.51 27.23 -4.27
N SER A 68 -18.80 26.90 -4.19
CA SER A 68 -19.90 27.71 -4.73
C SER A 68 -20.27 28.91 -3.84
N ASN A 69 -19.86 28.89 -2.57
CA ASN A 69 -20.21 29.91 -1.58
C ASN A 69 -19.12 30.98 -1.47
N GLU A 70 -19.52 32.19 -1.06
CA GLU A 70 -18.61 33.31 -0.79
C GLU A 70 -18.15 33.36 0.68
N PRO A 71 -16.86 33.68 0.97
CA PRO A 71 -15.79 33.82 -0.02
C PRO A 71 -15.43 32.45 -0.64
N ARG A 72 -15.16 32.43 -1.95
CA ARG A 72 -14.74 31.20 -2.65
C ARG A 72 -13.42 30.69 -2.08
N VAL A 73 -13.38 29.41 -1.74
CA VAL A 73 -12.20 28.69 -1.26
C VAL A 73 -11.82 27.61 -2.28
N PRO A 74 -10.54 27.39 -2.59
CA PRO A 74 -10.14 26.31 -3.49
C PRO A 74 -10.39 24.95 -2.82
N ILE A 75 -11.14 24.08 -3.50
CA ILE A 75 -11.40 22.69 -3.11
C ILE A 75 -10.25 21.80 -3.55
N THR A 76 -9.81 21.95 -4.81
CA THR A 76 -8.70 21.19 -5.36
C THR A 76 -8.05 21.95 -6.52
N ILE A 77 -6.81 21.56 -6.85
CA ILE A 77 -6.07 22.05 -8.01
C ILE A 77 -6.08 20.92 -9.04
N GLN A 78 -6.76 21.13 -10.17
CA GLN A 78 -6.82 20.16 -11.27
C GLN A 78 -5.53 20.15 -12.08
N ARG A 79 -5.02 21.34 -12.38
CA ARG A 79 -3.80 21.56 -13.15
C ARG A 79 -2.89 22.54 -12.41
N TYR A 80 -1.67 22.09 -12.15
CA TYR A 80 -0.63 22.93 -11.57
C TYR A 80 0.12 23.59 -12.72
N GLU A 81 0.33 24.90 -12.66
CA GLU A 81 1.32 25.61 -13.46
C GLU A 81 2.30 26.25 -12.50
N CYS A 82 3.56 25.81 -12.54
CA CYS A 82 4.57 26.23 -11.57
C CYS A 82 5.58 27.20 -12.19
N PHE A 83 6.09 28.12 -11.37
CA PHE A 83 7.22 28.98 -11.70
C PHE A 83 8.54 28.18 -11.61
N PRO A 84 9.21 27.86 -12.73
CA PRO A 84 10.40 26.99 -12.71
C PRO A 84 11.52 27.51 -11.81
N GLU A 85 11.73 28.81 -11.80
CA GLU A 85 12.72 29.50 -10.98
C GLU A 85 12.47 29.37 -9.47
N LYS A 86 11.20 29.29 -9.06
CA LYS A 86 10.83 29.12 -7.65
C LYS A 86 10.96 27.67 -7.17
N MET A 87 11.11 26.72 -8.09
CA MET A 87 11.33 25.30 -7.76
C MET A 87 12.81 24.92 -7.64
N ALA A 88 13.71 25.81 -8.06
CA ALA A 88 15.15 25.55 -8.03
C ALA A 88 15.62 25.24 -6.60
N GLY A 89 16.31 24.11 -6.42
CA GLY A 89 16.85 23.67 -5.13
C GLY A 89 15.84 23.00 -4.18
N LEU A 90 14.55 22.97 -4.52
CA LEU A 90 13.55 22.25 -3.71
C LEU A 90 13.70 20.73 -3.89
N SER A 91 13.51 19.97 -2.81
CA SER A 91 13.55 18.51 -2.83
C SER A 91 12.31 17.87 -2.22
N ILE A 92 11.88 18.35 -1.05
CA ILE A 92 10.62 18.02 -0.40
C ILE A 92 10.08 19.27 0.30
N PHE A 93 8.80 19.60 0.09
CA PHE A 93 8.21 20.85 0.56
C PHE A 93 6.67 20.77 0.60
N ARG A 94 6.04 21.80 1.16
CA ARG A 94 4.59 22.07 1.07
C ARG A 94 4.34 23.34 0.27
N ILE A 95 3.14 23.49 -0.28
CA ILE A 95 2.68 24.75 -0.87
C ILE A 95 1.59 25.36 0.01
N THR A 96 1.44 26.68 -0.06
CA THR A 96 0.45 27.46 0.69
C THR A 96 -0.98 27.00 0.44
N ASP A 97 -1.30 26.68 -0.81
CA ASP A 97 -2.65 26.33 -1.27
C ASP A 97 -3.04 24.88 -0.91
N LYS A 98 -2.07 24.04 -0.50
CA LYS A 98 -2.29 22.63 -0.19
C LYS A 98 -1.38 22.15 0.96
N PRO A 99 -1.56 22.66 2.19
CA PRO A 99 -0.63 22.42 3.30
C PRO A 99 -0.63 20.97 3.81
N SER A 100 -1.65 20.19 3.49
CA SER A 100 -1.74 18.77 3.86
C SER A 100 -0.96 17.84 2.92
N SER A 101 -0.47 18.33 1.77
CA SER A 101 0.20 17.51 0.76
C SER A 101 1.70 17.76 0.75
N ALA A 102 2.48 16.68 0.62
CA ALA A 102 3.91 16.75 0.38
C ALA A 102 4.18 16.82 -1.13
N PHE A 103 5.04 17.74 -1.53
CA PHE A 103 5.53 17.89 -2.89
C PHE A 103 7.00 17.54 -2.90
N VAL A 104 7.45 16.87 -3.96
CA VAL A 104 8.84 16.44 -4.09
C VAL A 104 9.35 16.71 -5.50
N SER A 105 10.66 16.89 -5.63
CA SER A 105 11.30 17.01 -6.93
C SER A 105 11.55 15.64 -7.56
N GLN A 106 11.84 15.62 -8.87
CA GLN A 106 12.21 14.38 -9.57
C GLN A 106 13.44 13.71 -8.95
N THR A 107 14.42 14.48 -8.48
CA THR A 107 15.63 13.95 -7.84
C THR A 107 15.31 13.14 -6.57
N PHE A 108 14.31 13.56 -5.80
CA PHE A 108 13.83 12.80 -4.63
C PHE A 108 13.21 11.47 -5.08
N VAL A 109 12.32 11.52 -6.07
CA VAL A 109 11.68 10.33 -6.66
C VAL A 109 12.73 9.34 -7.18
N ASP A 110 13.75 9.84 -7.87
CA ASP A 110 14.83 9.01 -8.41
C ASP A 110 15.65 8.35 -7.30
N ARG A 111 15.90 9.04 -6.18
CA ARG A 111 16.57 8.47 -5.01
C ARG A 111 15.74 7.36 -4.37
N VAL A 112 14.43 7.59 -4.21
CA VAL A 112 13.50 6.58 -3.72
C VAL A 112 13.53 5.32 -4.59
N ARG A 113 13.50 5.49 -5.91
CA ARG A 113 13.59 4.38 -6.89
C ARG A 113 14.95 3.69 -6.87
N LEU A 114 16.04 4.46 -6.80
CA LEU A 114 17.42 3.94 -6.73
C LEU A 114 17.61 3.02 -5.52
N HIS A 115 17.13 3.44 -4.35
CA HIS A 115 17.19 2.66 -3.11
C HIS A 115 16.02 1.66 -2.98
N ARG A 116 15.13 1.62 -3.98
CA ARG A 116 13.99 0.69 -4.07
C ARG A 116 13.09 0.72 -2.83
N LEU A 117 12.92 1.91 -2.24
CA LEU A 117 12.09 2.11 -1.06
C LEU A 117 10.61 1.89 -1.42
N GLN A 118 9.82 1.38 -0.48
CA GLN A 118 8.47 0.89 -0.67
C GLN A 118 7.42 1.77 0.01
N GLY A 119 6.20 1.79 -0.54
CA GLY A 119 5.06 2.50 0.05
C GLY A 119 4.94 3.97 -0.33
N PHE A 120 5.73 4.42 -1.30
CA PHE A 120 5.55 5.72 -1.95
C PHE A 120 4.55 5.60 -3.09
N HIS A 121 3.65 6.57 -3.18
CA HIS A 121 2.76 6.77 -4.32
C HIS A 121 3.04 8.16 -4.89
N PHE A 122 3.62 8.23 -6.08
CA PHE A 122 4.04 9.48 -6.70
C PHE A 122 3.13 9.82 -7.87
N ILE A 123 2.54 11.02 -7.83
CA ILE A 123 1.73 11.56 -8.90
C ILE A 123 2.55 12.64 -9.60
N LYS A 124 2.69 12.55 -10.92
CA LYS A 124 3.32 13.63 -11.69
C LYS A 124 2.37 14.82 -11.76
N LEU A 125 2.82 15.99 -11.30
CA LEU A 125 1.97 17.19 -11.24
C LEU A 125 2.35 18.27 -12.26
N TRP A 126 3.64 18.41 -12.59
CA TRP A 126 4.12 19.44 -13.51
C TRP A 126 5.52 19.10 -14.08
N PRO A 127 5.84 19.47 -15.34
CA PRO A 127 4.88 19.94 -16.35
C PRO A 127 4.05 18.76 -16.88
N LEU A 128 2.76 19.02 -17.09
CA LEU A 128 1.83 18.08 -17.73
C LEU A 128 1.46 18.54 -19.14
N PRO A 129 1.28 17.62 -20.11
CA PRO A 129 0.81 17.96 -21.44
C PRO A 129 -0.52 18.75 -21.40
N PRO A 130 -0.84 19.56 -22.43
CA PRO A 130 -2.15 20.19 -22.55
C PRO A 130 -3.28 19.15 -22.47
N GLY A 131 -4.33 19.45 -21.71
CA GLY A 131 -5.48 18.57 -21.52
C GLY A 131 -5.28 17.39 -20.56
N VAL A 132 -4.06 17.18 -20.04
CA VAL A 132 -3.80 16.16 -19.02
C VAL A 132 -3.91 16.76 -17.63
N SER A 133 -4.71 16.15 -16.76
CA SER A 133 -4.87 16.58 -15.37
C SER A 133 -4.04 15.74 -14.40
N SER A 134 -3.78 16.29 -13.21
CA SER A 134 -3.10 15.53 -12.14
C SER A 134 -3.92 14.31 -11.67
N GLN A 135 -5.25 14.35 -11.81
CA GLN A 135 -6.14 13.22 -11.48
C GLN A 135 -5.98 12.06 -12.46
N GLU A 136 -5.79 12.35 -13.75
CA GLU A 136 -5.55 11.31 -14.75
C GLU A 136 -4.20 10.62 -14.53
N GLU A 137 -3.17 11.35 -14.13
CA GLU A 137 -1.86 10.76 -13.78
C GLU A 137 -1.94 9.92 -12.50
N ASP A 138 -2.70 10.37 -11.50
CA ASP A 138 -2.98 9.60 -10.29
C ASP A 138 -3.70 8.29 -10.62
N GLN A 139 -4.75 8.36 -11.44
CA GLN A 139 -5.49 7.18 -11.88
C GLN A 139 -4.59 6.17 -12.60
N LYS A 140 -3.73 6.62 -13.51
CA LYS A 140 -2.76 5.74 -14.21
C LYS A 140 -1.79 5.07 -13.23
N GLU A 141 -1.25 5.84 -12.28
CA GLU A 141 -0.31 5.28 -11.31
C GLU A 141 -1.00 4.33 -10.32
N THR A 142 -2.25 4.62 -9.94
CA THR A 142 -3.09 3.73 -9.15
C THR A 142 -3.36 2.42 -9.88
N GLU A 143 -3.80 2.48 -11.15
CA GLU A 143 -4.02 1.29 -11.99
C GLU A 143 -2.77 0.44 -12.12
N LYS A 144 -1.62 1.07 -12.35
CA LYS A 144 -0.32 0.37 -12.40
C LYS A 144 0.01 -0.34 -11.09
N ASN A 145 -0.25 0.30 -9.95
CA ASN A 145 -0.01 -0.28 -8.62
C ASN A 145 -1.02 -1.39 -8.25
N LEU A 146 -2.14 -1.48 -8.96
CA LEU A 146 -3.10 -2.57 -8.85
C LEU A 146 -2.69 -3.80 -9.67
N LEU A 147 -1.62 -3.71 -10.47
CA LEU A 147 -1.11 -4.81 -11.29
C LEU A 147 0.25 -5.30 -10.77
N VAL A 148 0.54 -6.58 -11.01
CA VAL A 148 1.85 -7.17 -10.81
C VAL A 148 2.28 -7.92 -12.05
N GLU A 149 3.54 -7.75 -12.43
CA GLU A 149 4.13 -8.50 -13.54
C GLU A 149 4.36 -9.96 -13.14
N THR A 150 3.86 -10.87 -13.97
CA THR A 150 4.02 -12.32 -13.78
C THR A 150 4.52 -12.97 -15.07
N ALA A 151 4.87 -14.25 -15.01
CA ALA A 151 5.22 -15.03 -16.20
C ALA A 151 4.09 -15.10 -17.26
N ARG A 152 2.84 -14.79 -16.87
CA ARG A 152 1.66 -14.76 -17.75
C ARG A 152 1.30 -13.34 -18.21
N GLY A 153 2.15 -12.35 -17.91
CA GLY A 153 1.88 -10.92 -18.11
C GLY A 153 1.35 -10.23 -16.85
N PRO A 154 0.93 -8.96 -16.97
CA PRO A 154 0.41 -8.18 -15.84
C PRO A 154 -0.93 -8.74 -15.37
N LEU A 155 -1.03 -9.03 -14.08
CA LEU A 155 -2.26 -9.52 -13.43
C LEU A 155 -2.65 -8.61 -12.27
N PRO A 156 -3.94 -8.48 -11.92
CA PRO A 156 -4.36 -7.73 -10.74
C PRO A 156 -3.74 -8.31 -9.46
N VAL A 157 -3.17 -7.45 -8.61
CA VAL A 157 -2.62 -7.81 -7.29
C VAL A 157 -3.64 -8.58 -6.45
N LYS A 158 -4.93 -8.21 -6.58
CA LYS A 158 -6.08 -8.85 -5.93
C LYS A 158 -7.04 -9.45 -6.97
N GLY A 159 -6.55 -10.22 -7.94
CA GLY A 159 -7.43 -10.82 -8.96
C GLY A 159 -8.16 -12.09 -8.51
N ASN A 160 -7.60 -12.80 -7.52
CA ASN A 160 -8.04 -14.11 -7.07
C ASN A 160 -7.97 -14.20 -5.54
N THR A 161 -8.64 -15.20 -4.95
CA THR A 161 -8.62 -15.43 -3.50
C THR A 161 -8.35 -16.89 -3.17
N VAL A 162 -7.45 -17.15 -2.23
CA VAL A 162 -7.32 -18.47 -1.59
C VAL A 162 -7.87 -18.36 -0.18
N VAL A 163 -8.75 -19.28 0.19
CA VAL A 163 -9.36 -19.34 1.53
C VAL A 163 -8.91 -20.61 2.22
N ILE A 164 -8.30 -20.46 3.39
CA ILE A 164 -8.01 -21.59 4.28
C ILE A 164 -9.20 -21.74 5.24
N ARG A 165 -9.89 -22.87 5.15
CA ARG A 165 -11.07 -23.19 5.96
C ARG A 165 -10.69 -24.19 7.05
N LEU A 166 -11.05 -23.88 8.29
CA LEU A 166 -10.64 -24.60 9.48
C LEU A 166 -11.86 -24.94 10.33
N GLU A 167 -12.26 -26.20 10.36
CA GLU A 167 -13.41 -26.67 11.16
C GLU A 167 -13.11 -26.51 12.65
N THR A 168 -14.05 -25.95 13.41
CA THR A 168 -13.93 -25.79 14.85
C THR A 168 -14.67 -26.88 15.61
N ALA A 169 -14.21 -27.21 16.82
CA ALA A 169 -14.82 -28.29 17.61
C ALA A 169 -16.26 -28.01 18.06
N LYS A 170 -16.68 -26.74 18.03
CA LYS A 170 -18.02 -26.26 18.40
C LYS A 170 -18.44 -25.18 17.41
N ALA A 171 -19.73 -24.81 17.40
CA ALA A 171 -20.23 -23.69 16.62
C ALA A 171 -19.42 -22.40 16.86
N LYS A 172 -19.12 -22.07 18.12
CA LYS A 172 -18.26 -20.92 18.45
C LYS A 172 -16.84 -21.36 18.73
N ALA A 173 -15.88 -20.80 17.98
CA ALA A 173 -14.45 -20.99 18.21
C ALA A 173 -14.04 -20.65 19.66
N SER A 174 -13.29 -21.56 20.27
CA SER A 174 -12.66 -21.40 21.56
C SER A 174 -11.54 -20.34 21.55
N ARG A 175 -11.13 -19.88 22.73
CA ARG A 175 -9.98 -18.97 22.87
C ARG A 175 -8.70 -19.57 22.30
N ALA A 176 -8.49 -20.88 22.49
CA ALA A 176 -7.34 -21.58 21.96
C ALA A 176 -7.36 -21.56 20.42
N GLU A 177 -8.46 -21.94 19.78
CA GLU A 177 -8.60 -21.91 18.32
C GLU A 177 -8.34 -20.51 17.73
N LYS A 178 -8.84 -19.44 18.37
CA LYS A 178 -8.56 -18.06 17.96
C LYS A 178 -7.09 -17.68 18.06
N GLN A 179 -6.41 -18.11 19.11
CA GLN A 179 -4.96 -17.88 19.26
C GLN A 179 -4.16 -18.65 18.22
N ARG A 180 -4.60 -19.86 17.85
CA ARG A 180 -3.98 -20.63 16.78
C ARG A 180 -4.15 -19.96 15.42
N LEU A 181 -5.36 -19.50 15.12
CA LEU A 181 -5.67 -18.74 13.90
C LEU A 181 -4.76 -17.52 13.76
N ALA A 182 -4.65 -16.70 14.81
CA ALA A 182 -3.78 -15.52 14.81
C ALA A 182 -2.31 -15.90 14.52
N LYS A 183 -1.80 -16.94 15.19
CA LYS A 183 -0.44 -17.44 14.93
C LYS A 183 -0.26 -17.93 13.49
N MET A 184 -1.25 -18.60 12.92
CA MET A 184 -1.21 -19.06 11.53
C MET A 184 -1.18 -17.88 10.55
N MET A 185 -1.97 -16.83 10.80
CA MET A 185 -1.94 -15.61 10.00
C MET A 185 -0.56 -14.95 10.03
N ASP A 186 0.08 -14.85 11.22
CA ASP A 186 1.44 -14.32 11.35
C ASP A 186 2.47 -15.16 10.57
N GLU A 187 2.36 -16.49 10.61
CA GLU A 187 3.22 -17.41 9.85
C GLU A 187 3.02 -17.26 8.33
N LEU A 188 1.77 -17.12 7.88
CA LEU A 188 1.42 -16.94 6.47
C LEU A 188 1.90 -15.58 5.95
N ASP A 189 1.69 -14.51 6.70
CA ASP A 189 2.23 -13.19 6.37
C ASP A 189 3.75 -13.24 6.23
N SER A 190 4.43 -13.92 7.16
CA SER A 190 5.88 -14.10 7.10
C SER A 190 6.33 -14.95 5.89
N LEU A 191 5.55 -15.96 5.50
CA LEU A 191 5.86 -16.87 4.38
C LEU A 191 5.69 -16.21 3.01
N LEU A 192 4.67 -15.37 2.88
CA LEU A 192 4.32 -14.68 1.63
C LEU A 192 5.12 -13.39 1.44
N TYR A 193 5.75 -12.92 2.51
CA TYR A 193 6.60 -11.74 2.46
C TYR A 193 8.00 -12.04 1.92
N ASP A 194 8.42 -11.24 0.93
CA ASP A 194 9.80 -11.16 0.49
C ASP A 194 10.16 -9.67 0.23
N PRO A 195 11.12 -9.09 0.97
CA PRO A 195 11.49 -7.68 0.83
C PRO A 195 12.18 -7.35 -0.49
N ARG A 196 12.65 -8.35 -1.23
CA ARG A 196 13.48 -8.12 -2.40
C ARG A 196 12.61 -7.50 -3.52
N PRO A 197 13.05 -6.42 -4.15
CA PRO A 197 12.24 -5.71 -5.16
C PRO A 197 11.88 -6.52 -6.41
N ASP A 198 12.65 -7.58 -6.68
CA ASP A 198 12.45 -8.54 -7.75
C ASP A 198 11.84 -9.86 -7.26
N ALA A 199 11.45 -9.93 -5.98
CA ALA A 199 10.81 -11.12 -5.47
C ALA A 199 9.45 -11.33 -6.14
N PRO A 200 9.13 -12.58 -6.50
CA PRO A 200 7.81 -12.91 -7.01
C PRO A 200 6.75 -12.66 -5.92
N TYR A 201 5.73 -11.89 -6.26
CA TYR A 201 4.58 -11.65 -5.39
C TYR A 201 3.53 -12.75 -5.59
N PHE A 202 3.26 -13.50 -4.53
CA PHE A 202 2.25 -14.57 -4.55
C PHE A 202 0.90 -14.14 -3.98
N GLY A 203 0.86 -13.11 -3.14
CA GLY A 203 -0.35 -12.66 -2.47
C GLY A 203 -0.09 -12.10 -1.08
N SER A 204 -1.17 -11.74 -0.38
CA SER A 204 -1.14 -11.23 1.00
C SER A 204 -2.31 -11.77 1.81
N VAL A 205 -2.12 -11.93 3.13
CA VAL A 205 -3.25 -12.18 4.04
C VAL A 205 -4.07 -10.90 4.14
N GLU A 206 -5.38 -11.00 3.93
CA GLU A 206 -6.30 -9.87 4.07
C GLU A 206 -7.01 -9.86 5.42
N GLY A 207 -7.33 -11.04 5.96
CA GLY A 207 -8.04 -11.13 7.23
C GLY A 207 -8.61 -12.50 7.53
N ASP A 208 -9.38 -12.57 8.61
CA ASP A 208 -10.16 -13.73 9.02
C ASP A 208 -11.67 -13.46 9.03
N ASP A 209 -12.45 -14.51 8.82
CA ASP A 209 -13.88 -14.54 9.09
C ASP A 209 -14.23 -15.73 9.99
N ARG A 210 -15.35 -15.61 10.70
CA ARG A 210 -15.81 -16.58 11.69
C ARG A 210 -17.27 -16.86 11.44
N VAL A 211 -17.54 -18.10 11.04
CA VAL A 211 -18.89 -18.62 10.89
C VAL A 211 -19.09 -19.77 11.87
N ASP A 212 -20.33 -20.15 12.12
CA ASP A 212 -20.60 -21.24 13.06
C ASP A 212 -19.94 -22.54 12.58
N GLY A 213 -19.04 -23.07 13.40
CA GLY A 213 -18.32 -24.33 13.13
C GLY A 213 -17.06 -24.17 12.29
N GLU A 214 -16.67 -22.96 11.88
CA GLU A 214 -15.53 -22.77 10.99
C GLU A 214 -14.84 -21.40 11.14
N LEU A 215 -13.51 -21.41 11.09
CA LEU A 215 -12.68 -20.21 10.94
C LEU A 215 -12.10 -20.18 9.52
N ARG A 216 -12.00 -18.98 8.96
CA ARG A 216 -11.50 -18.76 7.59
C ARG A 216 -10.36 -17.76 7.61
N ILE A 217 -9.31 -18.02 6.84
CA ILE A 217 -8.25 -17.05 6.52
C ILE A 217 -8.38 -16.71 5.03
N PHE A 218 -8.43 -15.42 4.70
CA PHE A 218 -8.50 -14.94 3.33
C PHE A 218 -7.14 -14.43 2.87
N LEU A 219 -6.69 -14.94 1.73
CA LEU A 219 -5.48 -14.50 1.06
C LEU A 219 -5.85 -13.99 -0.33
N THR A 220 -5.55 -12.73 -0.63
CA THR A 220 -5.68 -12.17 -1.99
C THR A 220 -4.42 -12.45 -2.77
N CYS A 221 -4.59 -12.72 -4.07
CA CYS A 221 -3.46 -13.06 -4.94
C CYS A 221 -3.73 -12.73 -6.40
N PRO A 222 -2.67 -12.63 -7.22
CA PRO A 222 -2.81 -12.54 -8.66
C PRO A 222 -3.16 -13.87 -9.31
N ASP A 223 -2.74 -14.99 -8.72
CA ASP A 223 -2.95 -16.36 -9.24
C ASP A 223 -3.15 -17.34 -8.07
N ALA A 224 -4.34 -17.92 -7.99
CA ALA A 224 -4.72 -18.84 -6.91
C ALA A 224 -3.94 -20.16 -6.95
N ASP A 225 -3.59 -20.66 -8.13
CA ASP A 225 -2.83 -21.90 -8.27
C ASP A 225 -1.39 -21.68 -7.83
N ALA A 226 -0.76 -20.59 -8.29
CA ALA A 226 0.60 -20.23 -7.88
C ALA A 226 0.70 -20.01 -6.36
N LEU A 227 -0.29 -19.32 -5.77
CA LEU A 227 -0.33 -19.14 -4.32
C LEU A 227 -0.49 -20.48 -3.59
N TYR A 228 -1.41 -21.35 -4.03
CA TYR A 228 -1.58 -22.67 -3.42
C TYR A 228 -0.29 -23.49 -3.46
N GLU A 229 0.40 -23.52 -4.61
CA GLU A 229 1.67 -24.24 -4.77
C GLU A 229 2.76 -23.70 -3.82
N LYS A 230 2.80 -22.38 -3.60
CA LYS A 230 3.68 -21.72 -2.62
C LYS A 230 3.33 -22.09 -1.18
N LEU A 231 2.04 -22.26 -0.87
CA LEU A 231 1.55 -22.60 0.47
C LEU A 231 1.69 -24.09 0.81
N ARG A 232 1.73 -24.98 -0.20
CA ARG A 232 1.71 -26.43 0.00
C ARG A 232 2.72 -26.97 1.03
N PRO A 233 4.00 -26.53 1.08
CA PRO A 233 4.94 -26.97 2.12
C PRO A 233 4.58 -26.51 3.54
N TRP A 234 3.83 -25.41 3.67
CA TRP A 234 3.28 -24.95 4.94
C TRP A 234 2.01 -25.72 5.32
N LEU A 235 1.15 -26.01 4.35
CA LEU A 235 -0.07 -26.80 4.56
C LEU A 235 0.23 -28.24 5.00
N ALA A 236 1.27 -28.87 4.45
CA ALA A 236 1.68 -30.22 4.84
C ALA A 236 2.10 -30.37 6.32
N ARG A 237 2.37 -29.27 7.01
CA ARG A 237 2.71 -29.21 8.45
C ARG A 237 1.64 -28.51 9.27
N LEU A 238 0.43 -28.39 8.73
CA LEU A 238 -0.68 -27.75 9.40
C LEU A 238 -1.01 -28.50 10.70
N TRP A 239 -1.03 -27.76 11.80
CA TRP A 239 -1.22 -28.28 13.16
C TRP A 239 -2.62 -27.99 13.71
N TRP A 240 -3.60 -27.93 12.79
CA TRP A 240 -5.02 -27.80 13.11
C TRP A 240 -5.60 -29.16 13.55
N LYS A 241 -6.55 -29.15 14.50
CA LYS A 241 -7.11 -30.39 15.07
C LYS A 241 -8.40 -30.86 14.37
N GLY A 242 -9.19 -29.94 13.84
CA GLY A 242 -10.38 -30.25 13.03
C GLY A 242 -10.01 -30.53 11.58
N ARG A 243 -11.01 -30.75 10.72
CA ARG A 243 -10.77 -30.81 9.27
C ARG A 243 -10.29 -29.44 8.78
N ALA A 244 -9.44 -29.47 7.76
CA ALA A 244 -8.99 -28.28 7.08
C ALA A 244 -9.14 -28.48 5.57
N ALA A 245 -9.45 -27.39 4.88
CA ALA A 245 -9.57 -27.39 3.43
C ALA A 245 -9.04 -26.08 2.86
N ILE A 246 -8.57 -26.14 1.61
CA ILE A 246 -8.26 -24.98 0.79
C ILE A 246 -9.38 -24.79 -0.21
N MET A 247 -9.87 -23.56 -0.33
CA MET A 247 -10.76 -23.15 -1.40
C MET A 247 -10.04 -22.11 -2.26
N LYS A 248 -9.74 -22.47 -3.51
CA LYS A 248 -9.27 -21.54 -4.54
C LYS A 248 -10.48 -20.90 -5.19
N ARG A 249 -10.58 -19.57 -5.12
CA ARG A 249 -11.57 -18.74 -5.82
C ARG A 249 -10.88 -18.04 -6.98
N TYR A 250 -11.35 -18.30 -8.19
CA TYR A 250 -10.82 -17.66 -9.40
C TYR A 250 -11.53 -16.32 -9.65
N GLY A 251 -11.38 -15.42 -8.67
CA GLY A 251 -12.03 -14.12 -8.57
C GLY A 251 -11.82 -13.51 -7.18
N GLU A 252 -12.21 -12.24 -7.03
CA GLU A 252 -12.15 -11.54 -5.74
C GLU A 252 -13.10 -12.17 -4.72
N PHE A 253 -12.80 -12.01 -3.42
CA PHE A 253 -13.63 -12.59 -2.35
C PHE A 253 -15.05 -12.01 -2.31
N THR A 254 -15.26 -10.83 -2.91
CA THR A 254 -16.57 -10.20 -3.07
C THR A 254 -17.32 -10.64 -4.32
N ASP A 255 -16.69 -11.39 -5.23
CA ASP A 255 -17.35 -11.88 -6.45
C ASP A 255 -18.18 -13.13 -6.12
N PRO A 256 -19.53 -13.06 -6.19
CA PRO A 256 -20.39 -14.19 -5.88
C PRO A 256 -20.43 -15.24 -7.00
N ASN A 257 -19.96 -14.91 -8.21
CA ASN A 257 -20.08 -15.76 -9.40
C ASN A 257 -18.75 -16.38 -9.83
N CYS A 258 -17.68 -16.21 -9.05
CA CYS A 258 -16.38 -16.74 -9.40
C CYS A 258 -16.37 -18.28 -9.33
N ARG A 259 -15.56 -18.91 -10.19
CA ARG A 259 -15.32 -20.35 -10.12
C ARG A 259 -14.59 -20.68 -8.82
N GLU A 260 -14.98 -21.78 -8.18
CA GLU A 260 -14.35 -22.27 -6.95
C GLU A 260 -13.85 -23.71 -7.12
N GLU A 261 -12.75 -24.03 -6.45
CA GLU A 261 -12.18 -25.37 -6.36
C GLU A 261 -11.75 -25.63 -4.92
N SER A 262 -12.25 -26.73 -4.33
CA SER A 262 -11.94 -27.11 -2.94
C SER A 262 -11.02 -28.32 -2.89
N ILE A 263 -10.07 -28.29 -1.95
CA ILE A 263 -9.06 -29.33 -1.72
C ILE A 263 -9.05 -29.62 -0.22
N ASP A 264 -9.39 -30.85 0.17
CA ASP A 264 -9.25 -31.29 1.56
C ASP A 264 -7.78 -31.57 1.91
N LEU A 265 -7.36 -31.21 3.12
CA LEU A 265 -5.99 -31.32 3.63
C LEU A 265 -5.78 -32.50 4.59
#